data_AF-A0AAQ3VFA7-F1
#
_entry.id   AF-A0AAQ3VFA7-F1
#
_cell.length_a   1.000
_cell.length_b   1.000
_cell.length_c   1.000
_cell.angle_alpha   90.00
_cell.angle_beta   90.00
_cell.angle_gamma   90.00
#
_symmetry.space_group_name_H-M   'P 1'
#
loop_
_entity.id
_entity.type
_entity.pdbx_description
1 polymer ?
#
loop_
_entity_poly.entity_id
_entity_poly.type
_entity_poly.pdbx_seq_one_letter_code
_entity_poly.pdbx_strand_id
1 'polypeptide(L)' 'MFTAAECREKAAEKLAQAERDIGRRQKKLQLAAEAWLVLAAVMEDCPTHVKILDH' A
#
# COMPACT_ATOMS: atom_id res chain seq x y z
N MET A 1 7.79 10.97 -3.53
CA MET A 1 7.77 9.97 -2.43
C MET A 1 6.36 10.02 -1.88
N PHE A 2 5.65 8.89 -1.83
CA PHE A 2 4.31 8.87 -1.24
C PHE A 2 4.46 8.95 0.29
N THR A 3 3.51 9.59 0.95
CA THR A 3 3.34 9.54 2.41
C THR A 3 2.52 8.29 2.78
N ALA A 4 2.61 7.87 4.05
CA ALA A 4 1.78 6.76 4.56
C ALA A 4 0.28 7.03 4.37
N ALA A 5 -0.16 8.29 4.48
CA ALA A 5 -1.53 8.70 4.22
C ALA A 5 -1.94 8.49 2.76
N GLU A 6 -1.12 8.92 1.79
CA GLU A 6 -1.37 8.69 0.35
C GLU A 6 -1.38 7.21 0.00
N CYS A 7 -0.57 6.38 0.66
CA CYS A 7 -0.59 4.94 0.47
C CYS A 7 -1.88 4.30 0.98
N ARG A 8 -2.41 4.74 2.13
CA ARG A 8 -3.71 4.29 2.64
C ARG A 8 -4.86 4.73 1.73
N GLU A 9 -4.81 5.95 1.20
CA GLU A 9 -5.82 6.44 0.25
C GLU A 9 -5.85 5.57 -1.01
N LYS A 10 -4.68 5.26 -1.58
CA LYS A 10 -4.59 4.33 -2.72
C LYS A 10 -5.06 2.92 -2.40
N ALA A 11 -4.78 2.41 -1.20
CA ALA A 11 -5.31 1.12 -0.77
C ALA A 11 -6.85 1.13 -0.74
N ALA A 12 -7.45 2.19 -0.18
CA ALA A 12 -8.90 2.35 -0.12
C ALA A 12 -9.53 2.45 -1.52
N GLU A 13 -8.92 3.18 -2.45
CA GLU A 13 -9.37 3.24 -3.85
C GLU A 13 -9.37 1.86 -4.51
N LYS A 14 -8.34 1.05 -4.27
CA LYS A 14 -8.23 -0.31 -4.83
C LYS A 14 -9.24 -1.27 -4.22
N LEU A 15 -9.52 -1.15 -2.93
CA LEU A 15 -10.59 -1.92 -2.28
C LEU A 15 -11.97 -1.55 -2.81
N ALA A 16 -12.28 -0.25 -2.92
CA ALA A 16 -13.55 0.22 -3.48
C ALA A 16 -13.74 -0.23 -4.94
N GLN A 17 -12.65 -0.33 -5.72
CA GLN A 17 -12.69 -0.90 -7.05
C GLN A 17 -12.89 -2.42 -7.01
N ALA A 18 -12.25 -3.12 -6.06
CA ALA A 18 -12.41 -4.56 -5.89
C ALA A 18 -13.84 -4.95 -5.52
N GLU A 19 -14.55 -4.14 -4.74
CA GLU A 19 -15.95 -4.38 -4.37
C GLU A 19 -16.91 -4.36 -5.57
N ARG A 20 -16.54 -3.64 -6.63
CA ARG A 20 -17.34 -3.51 -7.86
C ARG A 20 -16.95 -4.51 -8.95
N ASP A 21 -15.78 -5.13 -8.83
CA ASP A 21 -15.26 -6.12 -9.78
C ASP A 21 -15.49 -7.55 -9.24
N ILE A 22 -15.53 -8.55 -10.12
CA ILE A 22 -15.68 -9.97 -9.74
C ILE A 22 -14.52 -10.83 -10.24
N GLY A 23 -14.26 -11.93 -9.54
CA GLY A 23 -13.34 -12.98 -9.97
C GLY A 23 -11.86 -12.58 -9.91
N ARG A 24 -11.11 -12.83 -11.00
CA ARG A 24 -9.64 -12.64 -11.01
C ARG A 24 -9.23 -11.18 -10.82
N ARG A 25 -10.05 -10.23 -11.28
CA ARG A 25 -9.76 -8.79 -11.19
C ARG A 25 -9.92 -8.29 -9.76
N GLN A 26 -10.97 -8.72 -9.06
CA GLN A 26 -11.19 -8.46 -7.63
C GLN A 26 -9.97 -8.90 -6.80
N LYS A 27 -9.50 -10.14 -6.97
CA LYS A 27 -8.33 -10.66 -6.25
C LYS A 27 -7.05 -9.83 -6.49
N LYS A 28 -6.82 -9.40 -7.74
CA LYS A 28 -5.69 -8.53 -8.08
C LYS A 28 -5.78 -7.16 -7.40
N LEU A 29 -6.98 -6.59 -7.34
CA LEU A 29 -7.21 -5.29 -6.70
C LEU A 29 -7.06 -5.38 -5.18
N GLN A 30 -7.53 -6.46 -4.56
CA GLN A 30 -7.31 -6.74 -3.14
C GLN A 30 -5.81 -6.88 -2.81
N LEU A 31 -5.07 -7.67 -3.58
CA LEU A 31 -3.63 -7.83 -3.40
C LEU A 31 -2.87 -6.50 -3.58
N ALA A 32 -3.29 -5.69 -4.56
CA ALA A 32 -2.70 -4.37 -4.76
C ALA A 32 -2.99 -3.44 -3.57
N ALA A 33 -4.20 -3.48 -3.00
CA ALA A 33 -4.53 -2.71 -1.81
C ALA A 33 -3.69 -3.14 -0.60
N GLU A 34 -3.50 -4.44 -0.41
CA GLU A 34 -2.68 -4.98 0.67
C GLU A 34 -1.22 -4.52 0.56
N ALA A 35 -0.64 -4.54 -0.65
CA ALA A 35 0.71 -4.02 -0.88
C ALA A 35 0.84 -2.53 -0.52
N TRP A 36 -0.19 -1.71 -0.81
CA TRP A 36 -0.22 -0.31 -0.41
C TRP A 36 -0.31 -0.13 1.11
N LEU A 37 -1.08 -0.97 1.82
CA LEU A 37 -1.16 -0.94 3.27
C LEU A 37 0.16 -1.36 3.93
N VAL A 38 0.83 -2.38 3.40
CA VAL A 38 2.17 -2.79 3.87
C VAL A 38 3.16 -1.64 3.69
N LEU A 39 3.15 -0.99 2.52
CA LEU A 39 4.02 0.16 2.28
C LEU A 39 3.73 1.33 3.25
N ALA A 40 2.45 1.61 3.52
CA ALA A 40 2.06 2.60 4.52
C ALA A 40 2.59 2.24 5.92
N ALA A 41 2.42 0.99 6.34
CA ALA A 41 2.88 0.50 7.63
C ALA A 41 4.41 0.60 7.76
N VAL A 42 5.18 0.23 6.73
CA VAL A 42 6.65 0.36 6.73
C VAL A 42 7.08 1.82 6.87
N MET A 43 6.36 2.76 6.23
CA MET A 43 6.67 4.18 6.34
C MET A 43 6.32 4.77 7.72
N GLU A 44 5.33 4.22 8.42
CA GLU A 44 4.97 4.66 9.78
C GLU A 44 5.84 4.01 10.85
N ASP A 45 6.20 2.74 10.67
CA ASP A 45 7.04 1.98 11.59
C ASP A 45 8.52 2.38 11.50
N CYS A 46 8.93 3.00 10.38
CA CYS A 46 10.30 3.46 10.17
C CYS A 46 10.42 5.00 10.15
N PRO A 47 10.39 5.70 11.29
CA PRO A 47 10.74 7.11 11.31
C PRO A 47 12.26 7.37 11.16
N THR A 48 13.17 6.44 11.47
CA THR A 48 14.63 6.74 11.53
C THR A 48 15.60 5.55 11.44
N HIS A 49 15.51 4.60 10.50
CA HIS A 49 16.63 3.62 10.35
C HIS A 49 16.88 3.05 8.95
N VAL A 50 16.83 3.89 7.92
CA VAL A 50 17.58 3.62 6.68
C VAL A 50 18.70 4.64 6.55
N LYS A 51 19.68 4.57 7.46
CA LYS A 51 21.05 4.89 7.06
C LYS A 51 21.41 3.79 6.06
N ILE A 52 21.20 4.08 4.78
CA ILE A 52 21.83 3.34 3.71
C ILE A 52 23.32 3.29 4.09
N LEU A 53 23.79 2.07 4.29
CA LEU A 53 25.19 1.76 4.51
C LEU A 53 25.94 2.31 3.28
N ASP A 54 26.56 3.46 3.43
CA ASP A 54 27.61 3.94 2.53
C ASP A 54 28.85 3.12 2.90
N HIS A 55 29.19 2.16 2.05
CA HIS A 55 30.37 1.32 2.20
C HIS A 55 31.20 1.33 0.91
#